data_AF-A0A2T1F7P7-F1
#
_entry.id   AF-A0A2T1F7P7-F1
#
_cell.length_a   1.000
_cell.length_b   1.000
_cell.length_c   1.000
_cell.angle_alpha   90.00
_cell.angle_beta   90.00
_cell.angle_gamma   90.00
#
_symmetry.space_group_name_H-M   'P 1'
#
loop_
_entity.id
_entity.type
_entity.pdbx_description
1 polymer ?
#
loop_
_entity_poly.entity_id
_entity_poly.type
_entity_poly.pdbx_seq_one_letter_code
_entity_poly.pdbx_strand_id
1 'polypeptide(L)'
;MEIDQDYKDIASFIYLLTEFPEFFSPKEWEDLPSLAAEIATLVGKESTINDTIKNWCIQRSQLGEELIKASRREISDPPRPLSTTQEPLENLTKIVPASIMNAYKEKLKQDQENSANTSNESN
;
A
#
# COMPACT_ATOMS: atom_id res chain seq x y z
N MET A 1 -6.68 -6.53 23.95
CA MET A 1 -6.53 -5.33 23.10
C MET A 1 -6.46 -5.87 21.70
N GLU A 2 -7.64 -6.10 21.11
CA GLU A 2 -7.76 -6.55 19.72
C GLU A 2 -7.18 -5.43 18.86
N ILE A 3 -6.09 -5.72 18.14
CA ILE A 3 -5.83 -4.95 16.94
C ILE A 3 -6.95 -5.38 16.01
N ASP A 4 -7.99 -4.56 15.99
CA ASP A 4 -9.26 -4.79 15.32
C ASP A 4 -9.01 -5.42 13.94
N GLN A 5 -9.77 -6.48 13.67
CA GLN A 5 -9.82 -7.19 12.39
C GLN A 5 -9.98 -6.22 11.19
N ASP A 6 -10.49 -5.01 11.47
CA ASP A 6 -10.96 -3.98 10.55
C ASP A 6 -9.87 -3.27 9.72
N TYR A 7 -8.57 -3.42 10.03
CA TYR A 7 -7.49 -2.75 9.29
C TYR A 7 -6.40 -3.69 8.76
N LYS A 8 -6.62 -5.00 8.82
CA LYS A 8 -5.63 -6.00 8.38
C LYS A 8 -5.32 -5.86 6.89
N ASP A 9 -6.31 -5.57 6.05
CA ASP A 9 -6.09 -5.43 4.61
C ASP A 9 -5.30 -4.15 4.30
N ILE A 10 -5.50 -3.06 5.03
CA ILE A 10 -4.67 -1.85 4.92
C ILE A 10 -3.20 -2.17 5.24
N ALA A 11 -2.94 -2.83 6.37
CA ALA A 11 -1.59 -3.19 6.79
C ALA A 11 -0.91 -4.13 5.79
N SER A 12 -1.63 -5.17 5.34
CA SER A 12 -1.13 -6.11 4.33
C SER A 12 -0.87 -5.44 2.98
N PHE A 13 -1.72 -4.51 2.56
CA PHE A 13 -1.51 -3.76 1.33
C PHE A 13 -0.25 -2.89 1.40
N ILE A 14 -0.05 -2.13 2.49
CA ILE A 14 1.16 -1.32 2.67
C ILE A 14 2.41 -2.22 2.69
N TYR A 15 2.34 -3.37 3.36
CA TYR A 15 3.42 -4.35 3.40
C TYR A 15 3.77 -4.89 2.01
N LEU A 16 2.77 -5.28 1.21
CA LEU A 16 3.01 -5.73 -0.16
C LEU A 16 3.62 -4.63 -1.01
N LEU A 17 3.15 -3.38 -0.83
CA LEU A 17 3.62 -2.23 -1.58
C LEU A 17 5.12 -1.92 -1.31
N THR A 18 5.60 -2.14 -0.08
CA THR A 18 6.99 -1.86 0.30
C THR A 18 7.91 -3.05 0.12
N GLU A 19 7.48 -4.25 0.53
CA GLU A 19 8.35 -5.43 0.58
C GLU A 19 8.27 -6.29 -0.68
N PHE A 20 7.17 -6.22 -1.43
CA PHE A 20 6.94 -7.03 -2.63
C PHE A 20 6.41 -6.20 -3.81
N PRO A 21 7.13 -5.14 -4.23
CA PRO A 21 6.71 -4.28 -5.34
C PRO A 21 6.54 -5.06 -6.66
N GLU A 22 7.14 -6.24 -6.80
CA GLU A 22 6.98 -7.14 -7.96
C GLU A 22 5.57 -7.71 -8.13
N PHE A 23 4.73 -7.69 -7.09
CA PHE A 23 3.33 -8.09 -7.21
C PHE A 23 2.45 -7.03 -7.86
N PHE A 24 2.98 -5.82 -8.04
CA PHE A 24 2.29 -4.72 -8.69
C PHE A 24 2.78 -4.61 -10.14
N SER A 25 1.87 -4.86 -11.08
CA SER A 25 2.09 -4.64 -12.50
C SER A 25 2.18 -3.13 -12.82
N PRO A 26 2.73 -2.73 -13.98
CA PRO A 26 2.88 -1.32 -14.34
C PRO A 26 1.56 -0.53 -14.28
N LYS A 27 0.45 -1.14 -14.74
CA LYS A 27 -0.88 -0.52 -14.68
C LYS A 27 -1.33 -0.28 -13.24
N GLU A 28 -1.01 -1.19 -12.33
CA GLU A 28 -1.40 -1.07 -10.93
C GLU A 28 -0.62 0.04 -10.25
N TRP A 29 0.67 0.19 -10.56
CA TRP A 29 1.47 1.34 -10.16
C TRP A 29 0.90 2.66 -10.68
N GLU A 30 0.48 2.72 -11.95
CA GLU A 30 -0.14 3.91 -12.55
C GLU A 30 -1.49 4.29 -11.88
N ASP A 31 -2.22 3.30 -11.38
CA ASP A 31 -3.52 3.50 -10.71
C ASP A 31 -3.39 3.90 -9.23
N LEU A 32 -2.22 3.71 -8.60
CA LEU A 32 -2.00 3.99 -7.17
C LEU A 32 -2.29 5.46 -6.78
N PRO A 33 -1.87 6.49 -7.54
CA PRO A 33 -2.22 7.88 -7.22
C PRO A 33 -3.74 8.12 -7.20
N SER A 34 -4.50 7.43 -8.07
CA SER A 34 -5.95 7.53 -8.10
C SER A 34 -6.58 6.88 -6.86
N LEU A 35 -6.07 5.72 -6.44
CA LEU A 35 -6.48 5.08 -5.17
C LEU A 35 -6.18 5.98 -3.97
N ALA A 36 -5.00 6.61 -3.93
CA ALA A 36 -4.62 7.54 -2.86
C ALA A 36 -5.58 8.75 -2.79
N ALA A 37 -5.95 9.30 -3.95
CA ALA A 37 -6.92 10.39 -4.04
C ALA A 37 -8.31 9.96 -3.55
N GLU A 38 -8.78 8.77 -3.95
CA GLU A 38 -10.06 8.22 -3.47
C GLU A 38 -10.09 8.07 -1.95
N ILE A 39 -9.05 7.49 -1.36
CA ILE A 39 -8.94 7.28 0.09
C ILE A 39 -8.91 8.62 0.84
N ALA A 40 -8.24 9.64 0.30
CA ALA A 40 -8.20 10.97 0.92
C ALA A 40 -9.59 11.62 1.05
N THR A 41 -10.57 11.20 0.23
CA THR A 41 -11.96 11.70 0.32
C THR A 41 -12.81 11.01 1.38
N LEU A 42 -12.35 9.91 1.97
CA LEU A 42 -13.10 9.08 2.92
C LEU A 42 -13.00 9.57 4.38
N VAL A 43 -12.93 10.89 4.60
CA VAL A 43 -12.73 11.49 5.93
C VAL A 43 -13.89 11.09 6.88
N GLY A 44 -13.55 10.50 8.02
CA GLY A 44 -14.52 9.99 9.01
C GLY A 44 -15.24 8.70 8.61
N LYS A 45 -14.69 7.97 7.62
CA LYS A 45 -15.21 6.67 7.14
C LYS A 45 -14.09 5.62 7.11
N GLU A 46 -13.42 5.44 8.24
CA GLU A 46 -12.22 4.61 8.39
C GLU A 46 -12.47 3.15 7.98
N SER A 47 -13.64 2.58 8.30
CA SER A 47 -14.03 1.23 7.88
C SER A 47 -14.17 1.09 6.36
N THR A 48 -14.57 2.17 5.67
CA THR A 48 -14.68 2.19 4.21
C THR A 48 -13.31 2.16 3.54
N ILE A 49 -12.26 2.68 4.18
CA ILE A 49 -10.90 2.68 3.62
C ILE A 49 -10.37 1.25 3.47
N ASN A 50 -10.61 0.39 4.46
CA ASN A 50 -10.20 -1.01 4.39
C ASN A 50 -10.90 -1.73 3.23
N ASP A 51 -12.22 -1.52 3.08
CA ASP A 51 -13.00 -2.09 1.97
C ASP A 51 -12.56 -1.53 0.61
N THR A 52 -12.26 -0.24 0.50
CA THR A 52 -11.76 0.37 -0.73
C THR A 52 -10.45 -0.28 -1.17
N ILE A 53 -9.47 -0.43 -0.26
CA ILE A 53 -8.19 -1.09 -0.56
C ILE A 53 -8.40 -2.55 -0.95
N LYS A 54 -9.19 -3.27 -0.15
CA LYS A 54 -9.48 -4.69 -0.39
C LYS A 54 -10.11 -4.91 -1.76
N ASN A 55 -11.15 -4.14 -2.08
CA ASN A 55 -11.84 -4.24 -3.36
C ASN A 55 -10.94 -3.86 -4.53
N TRP A 56 -10.12 -2.81 -4.37
CA TRP A 56 -9.16 -2.39 -5.39
C TRP A 56 -8.15 -3.51 -5.71
N CYS A 57 -7.66 -4.22 -4.69
CA CYS A 57 -6.75 -5.36 -4.88
C CYS A 57 -7.47 -6.56 -5.50
N ILE A 58 -8.67 -6.91 -5.04
CA ILE A 58 -9.45 -8.04 -5.56
C ILE A 58 -9.77 -7.87 -7.05
N GLN A 59 -10.09 -6.65 -7.48
CA GLN A 59 -10.34 -6.34 -8.91
C GLN A 59 -9.11 -6.61 -9.80
N ARG A 60 -7.93 -6.74 -9.21
CA ARG A 60 -6.64 -6.97 -9.87
C ARG A 60 -6.18 -8.44 -9.81
N SER A 61 -7.06 -9.36 -9.42
CA SER A 61 -6.86 -10.81 -9.39
C SER A 61 -5.62 -11.26 -8.59
N GLN A 62 -4.43 -11.28 -9.22
CA GLN A 62 -3.18 -11.73 -8.57
C GLN A 62 -2.86 -10.91 -7.32
N LEU A 63 -3.00 -9.59 -7.39
CA LEU A 63 -2.78 -8.72 -6.23
C LEU A 63 -3.80 -8.98 -5.11
N GLY A 64 -5.04 -9.32 -5.46
CA GLY A 64 -6.07 -9.71 -4.51
C GLY A 64 -5.75 -11.02 -3.78
N GLU A 65 -5.20 -12.01 -4.49
CA GLU A 65 -4.76 -13.26 -3.88
C GLU A 65 -3.59 -13.04 -2.92
N GLU A 66 -2.60 -12.24 -3.31
CA GLU A 66 -1.46 -11.93 -2.44
C GLU A 66 -1.88 -11.10 -1.23
N LEU A 67 -2.83 -10.17 -1.38
CA LEU A 67 -3.42 -9.46 -0.25
C LEU A 67 -4.06 -10.43 0.75
N ILE A 68 -4.88 -11.37 0.28
CA ILE A 68 -5.53 -12.36 1.13
C ILE A 68 -4.50 -13.28 1.80
N LYS A 69 -3.43 -13.67 1.10
CA LYS A 69 -2.33 -14.45 1.70
C LYS A 69 -1.60 -13.64 2.77
N ALA A 70 -1.29 -12.38 2.49
CA ALA A 70 -0.62 -11.48 3.43
C ALA A 70 -1.48 -11.18 4.66
N SER A 71 -2.80 -11.05 4.51
CA SER A 71 -3.72 -10.78 5.63
C SER A 71 -4.03 -12.01 6.48
N ARG A 72 -3.88 -13.22 5.90
CA ARG A 72 -4.03 -14.51 6.59
C ARG A 72 -2.76 -15.02 7.25
N ARG A 73 -1.57 -14.59 6.77
CA ARG A 73 -0.34 -14.85 7.51
C ARG A 73 -0.52 -14.20 8.87
N GLU A 74 -0.39 -14.98 9.95
CA GLU A 74 -0.05 -14.41 11.24
C GLU A 74 1.30 -13.74 11.02
N ILE A 75 1.28 -12.45 10.66
CA ILE A 75 2.49 -11.66 10.67
C ILE A 75 2.88 -11.69 12.14
N SER A 76 3.86 -12.51 12.51
CA SER A 76 4.18 -12.81 13.92
C SER A 76 4.53 -11.59 14.75
N ASP A 77 4.80 -10.46 14.09
CA ASP A 77 4.38 -9.13 14.50
C ASP A 77 4.26 -8.39 13.17
N PRO A 78 3.08 -7.93 12.70
CA PRO A 78 3.10 -6.86 11.69
C PRO A 78 4.01 -5.77 12.26
N PRO A 79 4.83 -5.07 11.44
CA PRO A 79 5.54 -3.91 11.95
C PRO A 79 4.49 -3.07 12.66
N ARG A 80 4.55 -3.06 14.01
CA ARG A 80 3.53 -2.38 14.78
C ARG A 80 3.55 -0.97 14.22
N PRO A 81 2.39 -0.36 13.91
CA PRO A 81 2.40 1.09 13.83
C PRO A 81 3.11 1.54 15.11
N LEU A 82 4.17 2.34 14.95
CA LEU A 82 4.96 2.85 16.06
C LEU A 82 4.01 3.63 16.98
N SER A 83 3.32 2.93 17.87
CA SER A 83 2.32 3.48 18.78
C SER A 83 2.86 3.37 20.18
N THR A 84 3.68 4.35 20.54
CA THR A 84 3.76 4.81 21.93
C THR A 84 2.84 6.00 22.18
N THR A 85 1.99 6.37 21.23
CA THR A 85 1.01 7.43 21.41
C THR A 85 -0.31 6.95 20.82
N GLN A 86 -1.37 7.04 21.62
CA GLN A 86 -2.76 7.00 21.17
C GLN A 86 -3.08 8.21 20.27
N GLU A 87 -2.27 8.46 19.24
CA GLU A 87 -2.70 9.32 18.15
C GLU A 87 -3.62 8.47 17.29
N PRO A 88 -4.90 8.82 17.18
CA PRO A 88 -5.90 7.84 16.85
C PRO A 88 -5.75 7.42 15.39
N LEU A 89 -6.44 6.34 15.08
CA LEU A 89 -7.04 6.00 13.79
C LEU A 89 -7.55 7.21 12.95
N GLU A 90 -7.70 8.40 13.56
CA GLU A 90 -8.03 9.74 13.03
C GLU A 90 -7.20 10.26 11.86
N ASN A 91 -6.33 9.46 11.22
CA ASN A 91 -5.76 9.88 9.95
C ASN A 91 -5.42 8.78 8.95
N LEU A 92 -6.18 7.67 8.89
CA LEU A 92 -6.02 6.72 7.78
C LEU A 92 -6.15 7.40 6.40
N THR A 93 -7.00 8.43 6.28
CA THR A 93 -7.14 9.27 5.08
C THR A 93 -5.92 10.15 4.76
N LYS A 94 -4.95 10.29 5.66
CA LYS A 94 -3.65 10.94 5.38
C LYS A 94 -2.53 9.92 5.30
N ILE A 95 -2.48 8.96 6.22
CA ILE A 95 -1.43 7.96 6.32
C ILE A 95 -1.42 7.07 5.08
N VAL A 96 -2.57 6.50 4.72
CA VAL A 96 -2.63 5.55 3.60
C VAL A 96 -2.27 6.23 2.27
N PRO A 97 -2.84 7.40 1.90
CA PRO A 97 -2.41 8.11 0.70
C PRO A 97 -0.93 8.49 0.72
N ALA A 98 -0.38 8.90 1.87
CA ALA A 98 1.04 9.24 1.98
C ALA A 98 1.94 8.02 1.75
N SER A 99 1.61 6.87 2.35
CA SER A 99 2.33 5.61 2.14
C SER A 99 2.30 5.19 0.66
N ILE A 100 1.13 5.27 0.01
CA ILE A 100 0.99 4.99 -1.42
C ILE A 100 1.89 5.90 -2.26
N MET A 101 1.81 7.21 -2.03
CA MET A 101 2.55 8.19 -2.82
C MET A 101 4.06 8.12 -2.58
N ASN A 102 4.50 7.70 -1.39
CA ASN A 102 5.91 7.50 -1.10
C ASN A 102 6.46 6.30 -1.87
N ALA A 103 5.81 5.14 -1.80
CA ALA A 103 6.22 3.97 -2.54
C ALA A 103 6.20 4.21 -4.06
N TYR A 104 5.17 4.89 -4.57
CA TYR A 104 5.10 5.29 -5.98
C TYR A 104 6.29 6.16 -6.41
N LYS A 105 6.68 7.14 -5.60
CA LYS A 105 7.86 7.99 -5.88
C LYS A 105 9.16 7.20 -5.82
N GLU A 106 9.30 6.28 -4.87
CA GLU A 106 10.48 5.40 -4.78
C GLU A 106 10.60 4.50 -6.01
N LYS A 107 9.48 3.93 -6.46
CA LYS A 107 9.43 3.14 -7.69
C LYS A 107 9.84 3.96 -8.91
N LEU A 108 9.32 5.19 -9.06
CA LEU A 108 9.71 6.09 -10.15
C LEU A 108 11.21 6.43 -10.13
N LYS A 109 11.80 6.62 -8.94
CA LYS A 109 13.25 6.86 -8.82
C LYS A 109 14.06 5.64 -9.27
N GLN A 110 13.68 4.44 -8.82
CA GLN A 110 14.34 3.20 -9.22
C GLN A 110 14.28 2.97 -10.73
N ASP A 111 13.13 3.24 -11.34
CA ASP A 111 12.95 3.08 -12.79
C ASP A 111 13.79 4.10 -13.58
N GLN A 112 13.95 5.33 -13.06
CA GLN A 112 14.84 6.36 -13.63
C GLN A 112 16.33 5.99 -13.48
N GLU A 113 16.74 5.50 -12.31
CA GLU A 113 18.13 5.06 -12.06
C GLU A 113 18.51 3.86 -12.93
N ASN A 114 17.58 2.90 -13.09
CA ASN A 114 17.79 1.74 -13.97
C ASN A 114 17.86 2.14 -15.45
N SER A 115 17.05 3.11 -15.89
CA SER A 115 17.07 3.62 -17.28
C SER A 115 18.34 4.42 -17.59
N ALA A 116 18.88 5.15 -16.59
CA ALA A 116 20.13 5.89 -16.73
C ALA A 116 21.35 4.95 -16.83
N ASN A 117 21.34 3.84 -16.07
CA ASN A 117 22.42 2.85 -16.10
C ASN A 117 22.47 2.01 -17.39
N THR A 118 21.38 1.90 -18.15
CA THR A 118 21.37 1.26 -19.48
C THR A 118 21.82 2.17 -20.62
N SER A 119 22.06 3.46 -20.36
CA SER A 119 22.42 4.43 -21.41
C SER A 119 23.93 4.63 -21.58
N ASN A 120 24.78 3.84 -20.93
CA ASN A 120 26.23 3.98 -20.97
C ASN A 120 26.97 2.65 -21.28
N GLU A 121 26.59 1.97 -22.37
CA GLU A 121 27.50 1.03 -23.05
C GLU A 121 27.32 1.15 -24.57
N SER A 122 27.79 2.26 -25.15
CA SER A 122 28.13 2.38 -26.57
C SER A 122 28.92 3.66 -26.82
N ASN A 123 30.21 3.66 -26.44
CA ASN A 123 31.25 4.29 -27.26
C ASN A 123 32.64 3.73 -26.92
#